data_AF-A0AAN8IMB4-F1
#
_entry.id   AF-A0AAN8IMB4-F1
#
_cell.length_a   1.000
_cell.length_b   1.000
_cell.length_c   1.000
_cell.angle_alpha   90.00
_cell.angle_beta   90.00
_cell.angle_gamma   90.00
#
_symmetry.space_group_name_H-M   'P 1'
#
loop_
_entity.id
_entity.type
_entity.pdbx_description
1 polymer ?
#
loop_
_entity_poly.entity_id
_entity_poly.type
_entity_poly.pdbx_seq_one_letter_code
_entity_poly.pdbx_strand_id
1 'polypeptide(L)'
;MKRPQYGSFMDHVYRARFSAITEKDIKYAMQNLARPNQNEALAVDARQELDLRVGCSFTRFQTKFFQNKYGDLDSTVISYGPCQTPTLGFCVTRHDQITHFKPESYWILQCKFDTSDGTTIRPEWKRGRLFDRDVCQLFLDRVKNAGRGVVVDRTTKESRKERPAALNTVELMRVASSSFGISPASTMSVAEQLYTQGFISYPRTETTAYPPNFDLVGTLKQQSNNSKWGDVVKKVLNDGIRKPKGGEDKGDHPPITPMKPSNGQLSGGKYCLITISKGCISMSQKF
;
A
#
# COMPACT_ATOMS: atom_id res chain seq x y z
N MET A 1 40.88 34.49 35.26
CA MET A 1 40.61 33.03 35.19
C MET A 1 39.68 32.77 34.02
N LYS A 2 40.17 32.19 32.91
CA LYS A 2 39.31 31.72 31.81
C LYS A 2 38.60 30.46 32.31
N ARG A 3 37.27 30.44 32.32
CA ARG A 3 36.50 29.22 32.63
C ARG A 3 36.90 28.14 31.60
N PRO A 4 37.10 26.87 32.01
CA PRO A 4 37.36 25.81 31.05
C PRO A 4 36.16 25.70 30.10
N GLN A 5 36.39 25.83 28.79
CA GLN A 5 35.40 25.45 27.79
C GLN A 5 35.33 23.92 27.77
N TYR A 6 34.48 23.36 28.62
CA TYR A 6 34.01 21.99 28.41
C TYR A 6 33.18 22.01 27.13
N GLY A 7 33.49 21.11 26.18
CA GLY A 7 32.66 20.89 25.00
C GLY A 7 31.20 20.64 25.40
N SER A 8 30.28 20.94 24.48
CA SER A 8 28.85 20.73 24.72
C SER A 8 28.60 19.26 25.06
N PHE A 9 27.68 18.96 25.99
CA PHE A 9 27.26 17.58 26.29
C PHE A 9 26.95 16.78 25.01
N MET A 10 26.38 17.45 24.00
CA MET A 10 26.05 16.87 22.70
C MET A 10 27.27 16.36 21.91
N ASP A 11 28.47 16.85 22.20
CA ASP A 11 29.71 16.40 21.56
C ASP A 11 30.03 14.94 21.91
N HIS A 12 29.44 14.40 22.99
CA HIS A 12 29.61 13.02 23.44
C HIS A 12 28.36 12.15 23.22
N VAL A 13 27.32 12.68 22.57
CA VAL A 13 26.07 11.95 22.29
C VAL A 13 26.05 11.46 20.85
N TYR A 14 25.81 10.16 20.68
CA TYR A 14 25.77 9.50 19.39
C TYR A 14 24.43 8.79 19.16
N ARG A 15 24.09 8.57 17.89
CA ARG A 15 22.85 7.93 17.44
C ARG A 15 23.19 6.82 16.44
N ALA A 16 22.92 5.58 16.83
CA ALA A 16 22.92 4.47 15.89
C ALA A 16 21.73 4.60 14.92
N ARG A 17 21.97 4.37 13.63
CA ARG A 17 20.95 4.34 12.57
C ARG A 17 20.93 2.95 11.94
N PHE A 18 19.76 2.33 11.89
CA PHE A 18 19.55 1.00 11.34
C PHE A 18 18.13 0.88 10.81
N SER A 19 17.91 -0.06 9.89
CA SER A 19 16.62 -0.32 9.22
C SER A 19 16.10 -1.72 9.48
N ALA A 20 16.87 -2.60 10.12
CA ALA A 20 16.44 -3.93 10.51
C ALA A 20 17.16 -4.40 11.79
N ILE A 21 16.47 -5.17 12.62
CA ILE A 21 17.08 -5.79 13.80
C ILE A 21 17.76 -7.10 13.37
N THR A 22 18.90 -6.95 12.68
CA THR A 22 19.75 -8.05 12.24
C THR A 22 21.19 -7.82 12.68
N GLU A 23 21.95 -8.89 12.89
CA GLU A 23 23.34 -8.79 13.34
C GLU A 23 24.18 -7.89 12.42
N LYS A 24 24.03 -8.03 11.10
CA LYS A 24 24.74 -7.22 10.10
C LYS A 24 24.44 -5.73 10.26
N ASP A 25 23.17 -5.36 10.33
CA ASP A 25 22.74 -3.95 10.35
C ASP A 25 23.07 -3.28 11.68
N ILE A 26 22.95 -4.00 12.81
CA ILE A 26 23.31 -3.49 14.13
C ILE A 26 24.83 -3.30 14.28
N LYS A 27 25.64 -4.27 13.82
CA LYS A 27 27.12 -4.12 13.83
C LYS A 27 27.55 -2.95 12.95
N TYR A 28 26.96 -2.81 11.76
CA TYR A 28 27.22 -1.68 10.87
C TYR A 28 26.85 -0.34 11.53
N ALA A 29 25.69 -0.25 12.17
CA ALA A 29 25.24 0.96 12.86
C ALA A 29 26.18 1.39 13.99
N MET A 30 26.71 0.42 14.76
CA MET A 30 27.67 0.69 15.83
C MET A 30 29.04 1.16 15.32
N GLN A 31 29.43 0.73 14.12
CA GLN A 31 30.67 1.18 13.46
C GLN A 31 30.50 2.56 12.79
N ASN A 32 29.26 2.99 12.53
CA ASN A 32 28.93 4.19 11.77
C ASN A 32 27.94 5.08 12.56
N LEU A 33 28.30 5.42 13.80
CA LEU A 33 27.47 6.26 14.65
C LEU A 33 27.29 7.67 14.06
N ALA A 34 26.05 8.13 14.01
CA ALA A 34 25.69 9.47 13.59
C ALA A 34 25.43 10.38 14.80
N ARG A 35 25.09 11.65 14.55
CA ARG A 35 24.54 12.56 15.55
C ARG A 35 22.99 12.56 15.49
N PRO A 36 22.30 12.80 16.61
CA PRO A 36 20.87 13.07 16.60
C PRO A 36 20.55 14.28 15.69
N ASN A 37 19.46 14.19 14.92
CA ASN A 37 19.04 15.30 14.04
C ASN A 37 18.05 16.21 14.79
N GLN A 38 18.53 17.39 15.20
CA GLN A 38 17.69 18.36 15.93
C GLN A 38 16.58 18.94 15.06
N ASN A 39 16.79 19.11 13.75
CA ASN A 39 15.76 19.68 12.87
C ASN A 39 14.57 18.73 12.71
N GLU A 40 14.82 17.42 12.62
CA GLU A 40 13.75 16.41 12.62
C GLU A 40 12.98 16.41 13.94
N ALA A 41 13.67 16.54 15.08
CA ALA A 41 13.03 16.64 16.39
C ALA A 41 12.14 17.89 16.50
N LEU A 42 12.67 19.06 16.10
CA LEU A 42 11.91 20.32 16.10
C LEU A 42 10.69 20.27 15.17
N ALA A 43 10.76 19.55 14.05
CA ALA A 43 9.60 19.33 13.18
C ALA A 43 8.51 18.50 13.87
N VAL A 44 8.88 17.52 14.70
CA VAL A 44 7.93 16.76 15.51
C VAL A 44 7.30 17.65 16.58
N ASP A 45 8.08 18.49 17.26
CA ASP A 45 7.57 19.43 18.27
C ASP A 45 6.60 20.44 17.65
N ALA A 46 6.97 21.02 16.50
CA ALA A 46 6.10 21.94 15.77
C ALA A 46 4.76 21.30 15.39
N ARG A 47 4.77 20.04 14.92
CA ARG A 47 3.55 19.30 14.61
C ARG A 47 2.69 19.07 15.87
N GLN A 48 3.29 18.66 16.98
CA GLN A 48 2.56 18.47 18.25
C GLN A 48 1.90 19.77 18.71
N GLU A 49 2.61 20.89 18.63
CA GLU A 49 2.10 22.20 19.01
C GLU A 49 0.94 22.65 18.12
N LEU A 50 1.07 22.51 16.80
CA LEU A 50 0.01 22.84 15.84
C LEU A 50 -1.24 22.00 16.06
N ASP A 51 -1.08 20.67 16.14
CA ASP A 51 -2.19 19.74 16.35
C ASP A 51 -2.93 20.05 17.67
N LEU A 52 -2.18 20.32 18.75
CA LEU A 52 -2.75 20.63 20.06
C LEU A 52 -3.48 21.98 20.05
N ARG A 53 -2.82 23.06 19.60
CA ARG A 53 -3.38 24.41 19.64
C ARG A 53 -4.63 24.51 18.79
N VAL A 54 -4.54 24.10 17.52
CA VAL A 54 -5.68 24.15 16.59
C VAL A 54 -6.77 23.19 17.05
N GLY A 55 -6.43 21.92 17.33
CA GLY A 55 -7.39 20.90 17.71
C GLY A 55 -8.18 21.27 18.97
N CYS A 56 -7.51 21.66 20.05
CA CYS A 56 -8.18 22.04 21.30
C CYS A 56 -8.98 23.34 21.17
N SER A 57 -8.50 24.34 20.41
CA SER A 57 -9.20 25.62 20.28
C SER A 57 -10.56 25.43 19.61
N PHE A 58 -10.60 24.77 18.45
CA PHE A 58 -11.84 24.51 17.72
C PHE A 58 -12.72 23.48 18.41
N THR A 59 -12.14 22.45 19.03
CA THR A 59 -12.91 21.45 19.78
C THR A 59 -13.61 22.09 20.98
N ARG A 60 -12.88 22.80 21.86
CA ARG A 60 -13.46 23.44 23.06
C ARG A 60 -14.50 24.51 22.71
N PHE A 61 -14.28 25.25 21.63
CA PHE A 61 -15.26 26.21 21.14
C PHE A 61 -16.57 25.50 20.78
N GLN A 62 -16.52 24.46 19.95
CA GLN A 62 -17.72 23.75 19.49
C GLN A 62 -18.43 23.01 20.61
N THR A 63 -17.69 22.26 21.45
CA THR A 63 -18.32 21.52 22.56
C THR A 63 -19.05 22.46 23.51
N LYS A 64 -18.45 23.60 23.87
CA LYS A 64 -19.10 24.62 24.72
C LYS A 64 -20.26 25.33 24.01
N PHE A 65 -20.11 25.65 22.73
CA PHE A 65 -21.15 26.32 21.94
C PHE A 65 -22.41 25.47 21.76
N PHE A 66 -22.25 24.15 21.61
CA PHE A 66 -23.34 23.20 21.41
C PHE A 66 -23.85 22.54 22.69
N GLN A 67 -23.21 22.82 23.84
CA GLN A 67 -23.61 22.26 25.13
C GLN A 67 -25.08 22.58 25.45
N ASN A 68 -25.89 21.54 25.69
CA ASN A 68 -27.32 21.63 26.00
C ASN A 68 -28.17 22.37 24.94
N LYS A 69 -27.67 22.54 23.71
CA LYS A 69 -28.38 23.26 22.65
C LYS A 69 -29.39 22.39 21.90
N TYR A 70 -29.11 21.09 21.78
CA TYR A 70 -29.96 20.10 21.13
C TYR A 70 -30.13 18.90 22.06
N GLY A 71 -31.36 18.41 22.22
CA GLY A 71 -31.67 17.33 23.16
C GLY A 71 -31.12 15.95 22.74
N ASP A 72 -30.79 15.79 21.47
CA ASP A 72 -30.28 14.57 20.83
C ASP A 72 -28.77 14.62 20.53
N LEU A 73 -28.08 15.70 20.90
CA LEU A 73 -26.65 15.88 20.65
C LEU A 73 -25.84 15.84 21.94
N ASP A 74 -25.03 14.79 22.10
CA ASP A 74 -23.93 14.81 23.05
C ASP A 74 -22.79 15.68 22.49
N SER A 75 -22.72 16.93 22.93
CA SER A 75 -21.67 17.86 22.50
C SER A 75 -20.24 17.37 22.77
N THR A 76 -20.02 16.40 23.67
CA THR A 76 -18.68 15.90 24.02
C THR A 76 -18.02 15.07 22.93
N VAL A 77 -18.80 14.54 21.97
CA VAL A 77 -18.26 13.78 20.84
C VAL A 77 -17.76 14.66 19.70
N ILE A 78 -18.06 15.95 19.71
CA ILE A 78 -17.66 16.89 18.66
C ILE A 78 -16.17 17.22 18.82
N SER A 79 -15.39 16.96 17.79
CA SER A 79 -13.97 17.30 17.77
C SER A 79 -13.52 17.84 16.41
N TYR A 80 -12.52 18.70 16.45
CA TYR A 80 -11.84 19.21 15.28
C TYR A 80 -10.36 18.84 15.34
N GLY A 81 -9.80 18.44 14.20
CA GLY A 81 -8.37 18.20 14.06
C GLY A 81 -7.91 18.54 12.66
N PRO A 82 -6.76 19.23 12.51
CA PRO A 82 -6.30 19.73 11.21
C PRO A 82 -6.09 18.62 10.17
N CYS A 83 -5.78 17.39 10.59
CA CYS A 83 -5.69 16.22 9.71
C CYS A 83 -6.97 15.35 9.72
N GLN A 84 -7.61 15.17 10.88
CA GLN A 84 -8.80 14.31 10.99
C GLN A 84 -9.98 14.84 10.18
N THR A 85 -10.18 16.16 10.15
CA THR A 85 -11.35 16.80 9.55
C THR A 85 -11.30 16.70 8.02
N PRO A 86 -10.20 17.04 7.32
CA PRO A 86 -10.05 16.74 5.90
C PRO A 86 -10.15 15.25 5.57
N THR A 87 -9.65 14.38 6.45
CA THR A 87 -9.75 12.91 6.26
C THR A 87 -11.20 12.45 6.25
N LEU A 88 -12.03 12.90 7.20
CA LEU A 88 -13.47 12.67 7.19
C LEU A 88 -14.13 13.29 5.95
N GLY A 89 -13.63 14.44 5.50
CA GLY A 89 -14.06 15.12 4.28
C GLY A 89 -14.03 14.23 3.04
N PHE A 90 -13.04 13.35 2.89
CA PHE A 90 -13.02 12.38 1.77
C PHE A 90 -14.18 11.39 1.84
N CYS A 91 -14.52 10.90 3.04
CA CYS A 91 -15.64 9.99 3.24
C CYS A 91 -16.97 10.66 2.94
N VAL A 92 -17.18 11.88 3.47
CA VAL A 92 -18.40 12.66 3.24
C VAL A 92 -18.54 13.04 1.77
N THR A 93 -17.45 13.48 1.11
CA THR A 93 -17.47 13.78 -0.33
C THR A 93 -17.90 12.56 -1.15
N ARG A 94 -17.40 11.36 -0.83
CA ARG A 94 -17.84 10.13 -1.51
C ARG A 94 -19.29 9.80 -1.19
N HIS A 95 -19.73 9.98 0.04
CA HIS A 95 -21.14 9.80 0.42
C HIS A 95 -22.04 10.72 -0.40
N ASP A 96 -21.71 12.01 -0.49
CA ASP A 96 -22.48 12.99 -1.26
C ASP A 96 -22.52 12.64 -2.75
N GLN A 97 -21.39 12.19 -3.32
CA GLN A 97 -21.35 11.70 -4.70
C GLN A 97 -22.32 10.53 -4.93
N ILE A 98 -22.44 9.61 -3.97
CA ILE A 98 -23.36 8.46 -4.05
C ILE A 98 -24.80 8.93 -3.89
N THR A 99 -25.09 9.78 -2.90
CA THR A 99 -26.44 10.28 -2.60
C THR A 99 -27.01 11.13 -3.74
N HIS A 100 -26.18 11.94 -4.40
CA HIS A 100 -26.59 12.79 -5.51
C HIS A 100 -26.45 12.09 -6.88
N PHE A 101 -25.97 10.85 -6.93
CA PHE A 101 -25.89 10.09 -8.17
C PHE A 101 -27.30 9.83 -8.71
N LYS A 102 -27.57 10.28 -9.94
CA LYS A 102 -28.81 9.99 -10.65
C LYS A 102 -28.51 8.89 -11.68
N PRO A 103 -28.94 7.64 -11.46
CA PRO A 103 -28.73 6.56 -12.41
C PRO A 103 -29.36 6.90 -13.75
N GLU A 104 -28.60 6.67 -14.82
CA GLU A 104 -29.07 6.86 -16.19
C GLU A 104 -29.18 5.50 -16.87
N SER A 105 -30.33 5.24 -17.50
CA SER A 105 -30.54 4.04 -18.30
C SER A 105 -29.61 4.06 -19.50
N TYR A 106 -28.96 2.93 -19.76
CA TYR A 106 -28.15 2.72 -20.95
C TYR A 106 -28.43 1.34 -21.53
N TRP A 107 -28.15 1.20 -22.82
CA TRP A 107 -28.35 -0.01 -23.58
C TRP A 107 -27.03 -0.48 -24.20
N ILE A 108 -26.79 -1.78 -24.13
CA ILE A 108 -25.65 -2.45 -24.77
C ILE A 108 -26.22 -3.50 -25.71
N LEU A 109 -25.67 -3.58 -26.93
CA LEU A 109 -25.95 -4.68 -27.84
C LEU A 109 -25.03 -5.85 -27.52
N GLN A 110 -25.62 -7.00 -27.20
CA GLN A 110 -24.91 -8.24 -26.97
C GLN A 110 -25.31 -9.25 -28.04
N CYS A 111 -24.32 -9.77 -28.75
CA CYS A 111 -24.50 -10.84 -29.73
C CYS A 111 -23.95 -12.15 -29.17
N LYS A 112 -24.52 -13.27 -29.63
CA LYS A 112 -24.05 -14.62 -29.31
C LYS A 112 -23.76 -15.32 -30.63
N PHE A 113 -22.56 -15.87 -30.77
CA PHE A 113 -22.16 -16.69 -31.91
C PHE A 113 -21.77 -18.07 -31.40
N ASP A 114 -22.48 -19.10 -31.84
CA ASP A 114 -22.11 -20.48 -31.55
C ASP A 114 -21.22 -20.99 -32.70
N THR A 115 -20.04 -21.49 -32.36
CA THR A 115 -19.05 -21.99 -33.32
C THR A 115 -19.18 -23.50 -33.50
N SER A 116 -18.65 -24.01 -34.61
CA SER A 116 -18.78 -25.43 -35.00
C SER A 116 -18.13 -26.42 -34.02
N ASP A 117 -17.21 -25.96 -33.18
CA ASP A 117 -16.55 -26.72 -32.11
C ASP A 117 -17.36 -26.73 -30.80
N GLY A 118 -18.56 -26.13 -30.78
CA GLY A 118 -19.43 -26.04 -29.61
C GLY A 118 -19.10 -24.88 -28.67
N THR A 119 -18.16 -24.00 -29.03
CA THR A 119 -17.85 -22.81 -28.23
C THR A 119 -18.88 -21.71 -28.48
N THR A 120 -19.23 -20.93 -27.44
CA THR A 120 -20.04 -19.71 -27.59
C THR A 120 -19.13 -18.49 -27.45
N ILE A 121 -19.16 -17.61 -28.45
CA ILE A 121 -18.46 -16.32 -28.44
C ILE A 121 -19.47 -15.19 -28.19
N ARG A 122 -19.14 -14.29 -27.27
CA ARG A 122 -19.91 -13.07 -26.96
C ARG A 122 -19.04 -11.84 -27.22
N PRO A 123 -19.02 -11.30 -28.44
CA PRO A 123 -18.19 -10.13 -28.73
C PRO A 123 -18.75 -8.89 -28.03
N GLU A 124 -17.84 -8.03 -27.60
CA GLU A 124 -18.18 -6.71 -27.09
C GLU A 124 -18.48 -5.76 -28.25
N TRP A 125 -19.55 -4.98 -28.12
CA TRP A 125 -19.89 -4.00 -29.12
C TRP A 125 -18.85 -2.89 -29.13
N LYS A 126 -18.24 -2.61 -30.29
CA LYS A 126 -17.20 -1.59 -30.46
C LYS A 126 -17.61 -0.19 -29.97
N ARG A 127 -18.91 0.14 -29.99
CA ARG A 127 -19.44 1.43 -29.49
C ARG A 127 -19.66 1.46 -27.97
N GLY A 128 -19.50 0.33 -27.28
CA GLY A 128 -19.74 0.20 -25.85
C GLY A 128 -21.23 0.22 -25.52
N ARG A 129 -21.72 1.36 -25.04
CA ARG A 129 -23.11 1.57 -24.60
C ARG A 129 -23.71 2.84 -25.20
N LEU A 130 -25.03 2.89 -25.34
CA LEU A 130 -25.79 4.09 -25.72
C LEU A 130 -26.79 4.46 -24.62
N PHE A 131 -27.11 5.75 -24.51
CA PHE A 131 -28.11 6.28 -23.57
C PHE A 131 -29.44 6.65 -24.25
N ASP A 132 -29.53 6.42 -25.56
CA ASP A 132 -30.75 6.61 -26.32
C ASP A 132 -31.30 5.23 -26.72
N ARG A 133 -32.53 4.95 -26.28
CA ARG A 133 -33.20 3.69 -26.54
C ARG A 133 -33.50 3.50 -28.02
N ASP A 134 -33.97 4.54 -28.70
CA ASP A 134 -34.45 4.48 -30.07
C ASP A 134 -33.28 4.29 -31.04
N VAL A 135 -32.17 4.97 -30.77
CA VAL A 135 -30.91 4.75 -31.50
C VAL A 135 -30.40 3.33 -31.29
N CYS A 136 -30.45 2.81 -30.06
CA CYS A 136 -30.04 1.44 -29.78
C CYS A 136 -30.96 0.41 -30.48
N GLN A 137 -32.27 0.67 -30.50
CA GLN A 137 -33.26 -0.16 -31.19
C GLN A 137 -32.98 -0.23 -32.70
N LEU A 138 -32.66 0.90 -33.33
CA LEU A 138 -32.26 0.94 -34.74
C LEU A 138 -31.04 0.05 -35.04
N PHE A 139 -30.04 0.04 -34.16
CA PHE A 139 -28.89 -0.85 -34.31
C PHE A 139 -29.27 -2.32 -34.05
N LEU A 140 -30.12 -2.59 -33.06
CA LEU A 140 -30.60 -3.94 -32.77
C LEU A 140 -31.31 -4.55 -33.98
N ASP A 141 -32.19 -3.78 -34.62
CA ASP A 141 -32.96 -4.25 -35.78
C ASP A 141 -32.05 -4.54 -36.98
N ARG A 142 -31.05 -3.67 -37.24
CA ARG A 142 -30.03 -3.93 -38.26
C ARG A 142 -29.23 -5.20 -37.98
N VAL A 143 -28.85 -5.44 -36.74
CA VAL A 143 -28.07 -6.64 -36.35
C VAL A 143 -28.92 -7.90 -36.43
N LYS A 144 -30.18 -7.87 -35.97
CA LYS A 144 -31.12 -8.99 -36.11
C LYS A 144 -31.35 -9.38 -37.57
N ASN A 145 -31.50 -8.38 -38.44
CA ASN A 145 -31.71 -8.61 -39.87
C ASN A 145 -30.46 -9.18 -40.59
N ALA A 146 -29.25 -8.96 -40.06
CA ALA A 146 -28.03 -9.44 -40.69
C ALA A 146 -27.85 -10.96 -40.59
N GLY A 147 -28.30 -11.59 -39.49
CA GLY A 147 -28.31 -13.05 -39.29
C GLY A 147 -26.95 -13.78 -39.25
N ARG A 148 -25.84 -13.10 -39.56
CA ARG A 148 -24.49 -13.66 -39.57
C ARG A 148 -23.44 -12.63 -39.13
N GLY A 149 -22.35 -13.11 -38.53
CA GLY A 149 -21.15 -12.33 -38.23
C GLY A 149 -20.04 -12.67 -39.22
N VAL A 150 -19.20 -11.69 -39.56
CA VAL A 150 -17.98 -11.89 -40.36
C VAL A 150 -16.79 -11.43 -39.55
N VAL A 151 -15.75 -12.26 -39.46
CA VAL A 151 -14.47 -11.86 -38.87
C VAL A 151 -13.79 -10.90 -39.84
N VAL A 152 -13.64 -9.63 -39.43
CA VAL A 152 -13.04 -8.57 -40.26
C VAL A 152 -11.53 -8.45 -40.03
N ASP A 153 -11.07 -8.73 -38.81
CA ASP A 153 -9.66 -8.68 -38.44
C ASP A 153 -9.36 -9.71 -37.33
N ARG A 154 -8.13 -10.21 -37.33
CA ARG A 154 -7.58 -11.05 -36.25
C ARG A 154 -6.18 -10.60 -35.92
N THR A 155 -6.06 -9.89 -34.80
CA THR A 155 -4.77 -9.48 -34.25
C THR A 155 -4.42 -10.34 -33.03
N THR A 156 -3.18 -10.83 -32.96
CA THR A 156 -2.63 -11.48 -31.77
C THR A 156 -1.47 -10.64 -31.26
N LYS A 157 -1.49 -10.29 -29.98
CA LYS A 157 -0.43 -9.54 -29.31
C LYS A 157 0.03 -10.31 -28.09
N GLU A 158 1.33 -10.47 -27.95
CA GLU A 158 1.92 -10.90 -26.69
C GLU A 158 1.71 -9.78 -25.66
N SER A 159 1.17 -10.14 -24.49
CA SER A 159 0.99 -9.20 -23.39
C SER A 159 1.65 -9.77 -22.14
N ARG A 160 2.27 -8.88 -21.36
CA ARG A 160 2.92 -9.25 -20.11
C ARG A 160 2.30 -8.46 -18.98
N LYS A 161 1.96 -9.15 -17.90
CA LYS A 161 1.57 -8.50 -16.65
C LYS A 161 2.84 -8.15 -15.87
N GLU A 162 3.01 -6.86 -15.61
CA GLU A 162 4.15 -6.37 -14.84
C GLU A 162 4.13 -6.88 -13.40
N ARG A 163 5.33 -7.12 -12.88
CA ARG A 163 5.57 -7.46 -11.47
C ARG A 163 5.30 -6.27 -10.54
N PRO A 164 4.99 -6.52 -9.25
CA PRO A 164 4.79 -5.45 -8.29
C PRO A 164 6.07 -4.65 -8.05
N ALA A 165 5.91 -3.39 -7.65
CA ALA A 165 6.98 -2.59 -7.08
C ALA A 165 7.40 -3.13 -5.70
N ALA A 166 8.54 -2.68 -5.18
CA ALA A 166 8.92 -3.01 -3.81
C ALA A 166 7.91 -2.41 -2.82
N LEU A 167 7.73 -3.10 -1.70
CA LEU A 167 6.66 -2.80 -0.74
C LEU A 167 7.03 -1.61 0.15
N ASN A 168 6.16 -0.59 0.18
CA ASN A 168 6.25 0.53 1.12
C ASN A 168 5.09 0.49 2.13
N THR A 169 5.04 1.44 3.06
CA THR A 169 4.02 1.49 4.12
C THR A 169 2.60 1.64 3.60
N VAL A 170 2.40 2.50 2.59
CA VAL A 170 1.07 2.77 2.03
C VAL A 170 0.51 1.52 1.36
N GLU A 171 1.31 0.86 0.53
CA GLU A 171 0.87 -0.33 -0.19
C GLU A 171 0.68 -1.52 0.76
N LEU A 172 1.50 -1.65 1.81
CA LEU A 172 1.30 -2.65 2.85
C LEU A 172 -0.08 -2.49 3.52
N MET A 173 -0.43 -1.28 3.95
CA MET A 173 -1.74 -1.02 4.59
C MET A 173 -2.90 -1.22 3.61
N ARG A 174 -2.75 -0.82 2.35
CA ARG A 174 -3.76 -1.03 1.30
C ARG A 174 -4.04 -2.53 1.11
N VAL A 175 -3.01 -3.33 0.86
CA VAL A 175 -3.15 -4.77 0.62
C VAL A 175 -3.66 -5.49 1.87
N ALA A 176 -3.18 -5.12 3.06
CA ALA A 176 -3.66 -5.70 4.31
C ALA A 176 -5.17 -5.45 4.53
N SER A 177 -5.65 -4.25 4.20
CA SER A 177 -7.06 -3.90 4.28
C SER A 177 -7.89 -4.61 3.21
N SER A 178 -7.51 -4.52 1.93
CA SER A 178 -8.32 -5.05 0.82
C SER A 178 -8.32 -6.58 0.74
N SER A 179 -7.20 -7.22 1.09
CA SER A 179 -7.05 -8.68 0.93
C SER A 179 -7.27 -9.46 2.21
N PHE A 180 -7.11 -8.84 3.39
CA PHE A 180 -7.20 -9.53 4.68
C PHE A 180 -8.14 -8.86 5.70
N GLY A 181 -8.77 -7.73 5.35
CA GLY A 181 -9.69 -7.03 6.26
C GLY A 181 -9.02 -6.44 7.50
N ILE A 182 -7.69 -6.26 7.50
CA ILE A 182 -6.94 -5.74 8.64
C ILE A 182 -6.93 -4.21 8.56
N SER A 183 -7.33 -3.53 9.63
CA SER A 183 -7.29 -2.07 9.67
C SER A 183 -5.87 -1.51 9.51
N PRO A 184 -5.68 -0.29 8.97
CA PRO A 184 -4.36 0.34 8.89
C PRO A 184 -3.63 0.40 10.25
N ALA A 185 -4.34 0.73 11.33
CA ALA A 185 -3.77 0.81 12.68
C ALA A 185 -3.28 -0.56 13.17
N SER A 186 -4.11 -1.61 13.02
CA SER A 186 -3.73 -2.98 13.38
C SER A 186 -2.57 -3.48 12.52
N THR A 187 -2.56 -3.14 11.22
CA THR A 187 -1.48 -3.49 10.28
C THR A 187 -0.14 -2.94 10.75
N MET A 188 -0.10 -1.65 11.11
CA MET A 188 1.12 -1.01 11.60
C MET A 188 1.59 -1.59 12.93
N SER A 189 0.67 -1.82 13.87
CA SER A 189 1.01 -2.44 15.17
C SER A 189 1.64 -3.83 14.99
N VAL A 190 1.05 -4.65 14.11
CA VAL A 190 1.58 -6.00 13.82
C VAL A 190 2.91 -5.93 13.07
N ALA A 191 3.06 -5.00 12.12
CA ALA A 191 4.31 -4.81 11.39
C ALA A 191 5.46 -4.37 12.32
N GLU A 192 5.20 -3.47 13.27
CA GLU A 192 6.18 -3.05 14.28
C GLU A 192 6.61 -4.21 15.19
N GLN A 193 5.68 -5.09 15.58
CA GLN A 193 6.02 -6.30 16.32
C GLN A 193 6.92 -7.23 15.49
N LEU A 194 6.63 -7.42 14.20
CA LEU A 194 7.46 -8.23 13.30
C LEU A 194 8.86 -7.63 13.14
N TYR A 195 8.96 -6.31 13.01
CA TYR A 195 10.25 -5.60 12.97
C TYR A 195 11.04 -5.78 14.27
N THR A 196 10.38 -5.61 15.42
CA THR A 196 11.00 -5.77 16.75
C THR A 196 11.52 -7.19 16.97
N GLN A 197 10.86 -8.19 16.39
CA GLN A 197 11.27 -9.59 16.39
C GLN A 197 12.31 -9.94 15.30
N GLY A 198 12.69 -8.97 14.46
CA GLY A 198 13.67 -9.13 13.39
C GLY A 198 13.15 -9.88 12.14
N PHE A 199 11.83 -10.03 11.98
CA PHE A 199 11.25 -10.73 10.83
C PHE A 199 11.20 -9.88 9.56
N ILE A 200 11.05 -8.56 9.68
CA ILE A 200 10.99 -7.61 8.57
C ILE A 200 11.87 -6.38 8.82
N SER A 201 12.21 -5.65 7.76
CA SER A 201 12.78 -4.30 7.86
C SER A 201 11.75 -3.29 8.41
N TYR A 202 12.22 -2.10 8.75
CA TYR A 202 11.41 -1.07 9.38
C TYR A 202 10.16 -0.72 8.54
N PRO A 203 8.94 -0.87 9.09
CA PRO A 203 7.71 -0.86 8.30
C PRO A 203 7.15 0.54 8.03
N ARG A 204 7.89 1.59 8.38
CA ARG A 204 7.55 3.01 8.14
C ARG A 204 8.57 3.58 7.15
N THR A 205 8.30 3.36 5.87
CA THR A 205 9.11 3.76 4.73
C THR A 205 8.23 4.14 3.55
N GLU A 206 8.59 5.21 2.86
CA GLU A 206 8.01 5.61 1.58
C GLU A 206 8.78 5.03 0.39
N THR A 207 10.01 4.60 0.60
CA THR A 207 10.91 4.07 -0.43
C THR A 207 10.39 2.80 -1.07
N THR A 208 10.48 2.76 -2.40
CA THR A 208 10.12 1.61 -3.26
C THR A 208 11.29 1.11 -4.11
N ALA A 209 12.47 1.70 -3.94
CA ALA A 209 13.71 1.26 -4.57
C ALA A 209 14.57 0.43 -3.60
N TYR A 210 15.03 -0.74 -4.03
CA TYR A 210 16.05 -1.47 -3.29
C TYR A 210 17.42 -0.76 -3.40
N PRO A 211 18.17 -0.61 -2.30
CA PRO A 211 19.53 -0.08 -2.35
C PRO A 211 20.43 -0.89 -3.30
N PRO A 212 21.40 -0.27 -4.00
CA PRO A 212 22.28 -0.97 -4.93
C PRO A 212 23.05 -2.15 -4.33
N ASN A 213 23.36 -2.08 -3.03
CA ASN A 213 24.10 -3.08 -2.26
C ASN A 213 23.20 -4.04 -1.46
N PHE A 214 21.89 -4.04 -1.72
CA PHE A 214 20.96 -4.92 -1.02
C PHE A 214 21.14 -6.39 -1.46
N ASP A 215 21.33 -7.29 -0.50
CA ASP A 215 21.54 -8.72 -0.76
C ASP A 215 20.23 -9.47 -1.01
N LEU A 216 19.64 -9.26 -2.20
CA LEU A 216 18.41 -9.93 -2.63
C LEU A 216 18.55 -11.45 -2.66
N VAL A 217 19.73 -11.95 -3.05
CA VAL A 217 20.03 -13.39 -3.15
C VAL A 217 19.99 -14.03 -1.77
N GLY A 218 20.67 -13.43 -0.79
CA GLY A 218 20.67 -13.89 0.60
C GLY A 218 19.26 -13.87 1.21
N THR A 219 18.52 -12.78 1.01
CA THR A 219 17.12 -12.67 1.46
C THR A 219 16.23 -13.76 0.86
N LEU A 220 16.36 -14.04 -0.44
CA LEU A 220 15.60 -15.10 -1.11
C LEU A 220 15.99 -16.49 -0.59
N LYS A 221 17.29 -16.77 -0.45
CA LYS A 221 17.79 -18.07 0.07
C LYS A 221 17.20 -18.39 1.45
N GLN A 222 17.03 -17.41 2.33
CA GLN A 222 16.39 -17.63 3.63
C GLN A 222 14.95 -18.13 3.55
N GLN A 223 14.28 -17.94 2.40
CA GLN A 223 12.89 -18.38 2.18
C GLN A 223 12.76 -19.73 1.46
N SER A 224 13.88 -20.38 1.08
CA SER A 224 13.87 -21.61 0.27
C SER A 224 13.21 -22.81 0.94
N ASN A 225 13.17 -22.82 2.27
CA ASN A 225 12.66 -23.93 3.08
C ASN A 225 11.19 -23.74 3.49
N ASN A 226 10.51 -22.72 2.96
CA ASN A 226 9.10 -22.52 3.23
C ASN A 226 8.23 -23.53 2.47
N SER A 227 7.28 -24.18 3.15
CA SER A 227 6.43 -25.20 2.54
C SER A 227 5.50 -24.70 1.43
N LYS A 228 5.18 -23.40 1.37
CA LYS A 228 4.23 -22.86 0.38
C LYS A 228 4.89 -22.28 -0.87
N TRP A 229 6.07 -21.68 -0.73
CA TRP A 229 6.75 -20.96 -1.83
C TRP A 229 8.23 -21.31 -1.98
N GLY A 230 8.76 -22.25 -1.19
CA GLY A 230 10.16 -22.66 -1.25
C GLY A 230 10.58 -23.16 -2.63
N ASP A 231 9.72 -23.91 -3.31
CA ASP A 231 10.01 -24.42 -4.67
C ASP A 231 10.08 -23.31 -5.71
N VAL A 232 9.24 -22.27 -5.57
CA VAL A 232 9.30 -21.07 -6.40
C VAL A 232 10.62 -20.34 -6.18
N VAL A 233 11.03 -20.19 -4.92
CA VAL A 233 12.30 -19.55 -4.56
C VAL A 233 13.50 -20.30 -5.15
N LYS A 234 13.53 -21.64 -5.02
CA LYS A 234 14.59 -22.48 -5.59
C LYS A 234 14.66 -22.34 -7.12
N LYS A 235 13.51 -22.33 -7.79
CA LYS A 235 13.45 -22.12 -9.24
C LYS A 235 14.02 -20.75 -9.64
N VAL A 236 13.60 -19.68 -8.96
CA VAL A 236 14.10 -18.32 -9.20
C VAL A 236 15.62 -18.23 -8.97
N LEU A 237 16.14 -18.88 -7.94
CA LEU A 237 17.57 -18.90 -7.65
C LEU A 237 18.36 -19.65 -8.74
N ASN A 238 17.80 -20.73 -9.29
CA ASN A 238 18.41 -21.49 -10.38
C ASN A 238 18.37 -20.75 -11.72
N ASP A 239 17.24 -20.11 -12.04
CA ASP A 239 17.04 -19.36 -13.29
C ASP A 239 17.82 -18.02 -13.30
N GLY A 240 18.27 -17.57 -12.12
CA GLY A 240 18.92 -16.28 -11.92
C GLY A 240 17.93 -15.18 -11.52
N ILE A 241 18.30 -14.40 -10.50
CA ILE A 241 17.47 -13.30 -10.00
C ILE A 241 17.46 -12.16 -11.02
N ARG A 242 16.27 -11.74 -11.41
CA ARG A 242 16.06 -10.54 -12.20
C ARG A 242 16.14 -9.33 -11.30
N LYS A 243 16.76 -8.26 -11.79
CA LYS A 243 16.75 -6.96 -11.10
C LYS A 243 15.30 -6.57 -10.79
N PRO A 244 14.94 -6.19 -9.55
CA PRO A 244 13.60 -5.73 -9.22
C PRO A 244 13.17 -4.57 -10.11
N LYS A 245 11.86 -4.32 -10.19
CA LYS A 245 11.36 -3.10 -10.84
C LYS A 245 11.98 -1.89 -10.13
N GLY A 246 12.38 -0.88 -10.89
CA GLY A 246 12.83 0.38 -10.32
C GLY A 246 11.74 1.00 -9.44
N GLY A 247 12.15 1.89 -8.55
CA GLY A 247 11.27 2.63 -7.66
C GLY A 247 11.91 3.95 -7.31
N GLU A 248 11.33 4.62 -6.31
CA GLU A 248 11.86 5.87 -5.77
C GLU A 248 12.53 5.61 -4.42
N ASP A 249 13.73 6.16 -4.24
CA ASP A 249 14.42 6.21 -2.95
C ASP A 249 14.13 7.56 -2.30
N LYS A 250 13.52 7.52 -1.11
CA LYS A 250 13.16 8.71 -0.33
C LYS A 250 14.22 9.07 0.71
N GLY A 251 15.30 8.30 0.80
CA GLY A 251 16.40 8.53 1.74
C GLY A 251 16.04 8.21 3.19
N ASP A 252 14.97 7.46 3.43
CA ASP A 252 14.51 7.02 4.75
C ASP A 252 15.03 5.61 5.09
N HIS A 253 14.35 4.57 4.64
CA HIS A 253 14.65 3.17 4.90
C HIS A 253 14.40 2.34 3.65
N PRO A 254 15.11 1.21 3.44
CA PRO A 254 14.81 0.30 2.35
C PRO A 254 13.36 -0.22 2.37
N PRO A 255 12.85 -0.73 1.24
CA PRO A 255 11.50 -1.29 1.17
C PRO A 255 11.27 -2.40 2.21
N ILE A 256 10.01 -2.57 2.61
CA ILE A 256 9.58 -3.54 3.63
C ILE A 256 9.87 -4.97 3.15
N THR A 257 10.89 -5.59 3.76
CA THR A 257 11.51 -6.82 3.27
C THR A 257 11.61 -7.85 4.39
N PRO A 258 11.32 -9.15 4.15
CA PRO A 258 11.62 -10.21 5.10
C PRO A 258 13.12 -10.30 5.40
N MET A 259 13.48 -10.31 6.68
CA MET A 259 14.87 -10.37 7.15
C MET A 259 15.22 -11.70 7.85
N LYS A 260 14.20 -12.51 8.18
CA LYS A 260 14.35 -13.79 8.87
C LYS A 260 13.23 -14.77 8.46
N PRO A 261 13.50 -16.08 8.34
CA PRO A 261 12.45 -17.09 8.15
C PRO A 261 11.59 -17.23 9.41
N SER A 262 10.30 -17.49 9.23
CA SER A 262 9.35 -17.58 10.35
C SER A 262 9.04 -19.01 10.82
N ASN A 263 9.54 -20.06 10.14
CA ASN A 263 9.44 -21.48 10.50
C ASN A 263 8.11 -21.94 11.17
N GLY A 264 6.96 -21.36 10.79
CA GLY A 264 5.66 -21.70 11.37
C GLY A 264 5.35 -21.07 12.74
N GLN A 265 6.22 -20.21 13.29
CA GLN A 265 6.05 -19.55 14.59
C GLN A 265 5.04 -18.39 14.59
N LEU A 266 4.55 -17.98 13.42
CA LEU A 266 3.64 -16.84 13.27
C LEU A 266 2.24 -17.32 12.89
N SER A 267 1.24 -16.81 13.58
CA SER A 267 -0.19 -17.06 13.33
C SER A 267 -0.96 -15.74 13.15
N GLY A 268 -2.20 -15.84 12.65
CA GLY A 268 -3.11 -14.69 12.49
C GLY A 268 -2.54 -13.56 11.63
N GLY A 269 -2.76 -12.31 12.05
CA GLY A 269 -2.33 -11.12 11.31
C GLY A 269 -0.82 -11.08 11.01
N LYS A 270 0.02 -11.63 11.89
CA LYS A 270 1.49 -11.74 11.67
C LYS A 270 1.81 -12.62 10.47
N TYR A 271 1.08 -13.72 10.31
CA TYR A 271 1.24 -14.61 9.17
C TYR A 271 0.76 -13.96 7.86
N CYS A 272 -0.33 -13.20 7.89
CA CYS A 272 -0.82 -12.48 6.72
C CYS A 272 0.19 -11.43 6.25
N LEU A 273 0.69 -10.59 7.16
CA LEU A 273 1.65 -9.53 6.86
C LEU A 273 2.99 -10.04 6.34
N ILE A 274 3.52 -11.11 6.94
CA ILE A 274 4.76 -11.69 6.44
C ILE A 274 4.58 -12.35 5.07
N THR A 275 3.38 -12.85 4.77
CA THR A 275 3.04 -13.41 3.45
C THR A 275 2.98 -12.32 2.38
N ILE A 276 2.46 -11.13 2.69
CA ILE A 276 2.48 -9.97 1.76
C ILE A 276 3.93 -9.60 1.43
N SER A 277 4.76 -9.38 2.44
CA SER A 277 6.16 -8.97 2.25
C SER A 277 6.97 -10.03 1.47
N LYS A 278 6.73 -11.32 1.71
CA LYS A 278 7.38 -12.43 0.97
C LYS A 278 6.79 -12.64 -0.44
N GLY A 279 5.51 -12.37 -0.62
CA GLY A 279 4.82 -12.36 -1.92
C GLY A 279 5.42 -11.32 -2.86
N CYS A 280 5.67 -10.10 -2.37
CA CYS A 280 6.30 -9.04 -3.18
C CYS A 280 7.69 -9.45 -3.69
N ILE A 281 8.52 -10.10 -2.87
CA ILE A 281 9.85 -10.55 -3.30
C ILE A 281 9.77 -11.71 -4.31
N SER A 282 8.95 -12.73 -4.04
CA SER A 282 8.83 -13.88 -4.96
C SER A 282 8.12 -13.52 -6.27
N MET A 283 7.12 -12.64 -6.25
CA MET A 283 6.42 -12.17 -7.45
C MET A 283 7.23 -11.12 -8.23
N SER A 284 8.20 -10.44 -7.60
CA SER A 284 9.16 -9.58 -8.32
C SER A 284 10.05 -10.35 -9.31
N GLN A 285 10.04 -11.69 -9.23
CA GLN A 285 10.92 -12.60 -9.97
C GLN A 285 10.18 -13.53 -10.93
N LYS A 286 8.83 -13.53 -10.94
CA LYS A 286 8.02 -14.32 -11.89
C LYS A 286 7.62 -13.48 -13.10
N PHE A 287 7.70 -14.13 -14.27
CA PHE A 287 7.51 -13.61 -15.64
C PHE A 287 8.64 -12.78 -16.16
#